data_AF-A0A164QNM0-F1
#
_entry.id   AF-A0A164QNM0-F1
#
_cell.length_a   1.000
_cell.length_b   1.000
_cell.length_c   1.000
_cell.angle_alpha   90.00
_cell.angle_beta   90.00
_cell.angle_gamma   90.00
#
_symmetry.space_group_name_H-M   'P 1'
#
loop_
_entity.id
_entity.type
_entity.pdbx_description
1 polymer ?
#
loop_
_entity_poly.entity_id
_entity_poly.type
_entity_poly.pdbx_seq_one_letter_code
_entity_poly.pdbx_strand_id
1 'polypeptide(L)'
;MKKVIVTLGTLFLLVGCSSEYKTHMKKGAEAYDNKKYEEAMKEYGAAMKIKPEENDAAMEFVSAKDALFTDLVKKGKDLKSKSKYTDAKDKYDEALKLFANRKSELAKDMKEIDLKIAEQKDTKAYEVWVVETTKKYQALVQLWRSESTQASVGARTKEQIAQTLLQVLQTSDQLMKEIENHSIGLNPKLAEMHEQYYSQGNEVYNSAREILLQINDPTILVKDLVESGVDIEDHIKSQLSYPVELEKYKRSNNL
;
A
#
# COMPACT_ATOMS: atom_id res chain seq x y z
N MET A 1 85.23 -13.54 14.47
CA MET A 1 84.17 -13.76 15.49
C MET A 1 83.04 -12.78 15.22
N LYS A 2 81.90 -13.26 14.70
CA LYS A 2 80.71 -12.46 14.39
C LYS A 2 79.90 -12.29 15.68
N LYS A 3 79.54 -11.04 16.03
CA LYS A 3 78.66 -10.75 17.16
C LYS A 3 77.19 -10.73 16.72
N VAL A 4 76.44 -11.55 17.44
CA VAL A 4 75.00 -11.69 17.66
C VAL A 4 74.11 -10.55 17.15
N ILE A 5 73.13 -10.91 16.32
CA ILE A 5 71.92 -10.13 16.04
C ILE A 5 70.92 -10.44 17.15
N VAL A 6 70.51 -9.43 17.92
CA VAL A 6 69.39 -9.52 18.86
C VAL A 6 68.14 -9.07 18.13
N THR A 7 67.30 -10.02 17.72
CA THR A 7 65.91 -9.77 17.32
C THR A 7 65.07 -9.52 18.57
N LEU A 8 64.89 -8.25 18.92
CA LEU A 8 63.91 -7.79 19.90
C LEU A 8 62.75 -7.16 19.11
N GLY A 9 61.71 -7.94 18.77
CA GLY A 9 60.69 -7.43 17.86
C GLY A 9 59.48 -8.31 17.61
N THR A 10 58.92 -8.96 18.63
CA THR A 10 57.58 -9.58 18.53
C THR A 10 56.97 -9.75 19.93
N LEU A 11 56.63 -8.63 20.60
CA LEU A 11 55.83 -8.69 21.83
C LEU A 11 54.95 -7.44 22.03
N PHE A 12 54.24 -7.00 20.99
CA PHE A 12 53.30 -5.87 21.12
C PHE A 12 51.90 -6.10 20.49
N LEU A 13 51.60 -7.28 19.94
CA LEU A 13 50.33 -7.53 19.26
C LEU A 13 49.23 -8.16 20.15
N LEU A 14 49.55 -8.64 21.35
CA LEU A 14 48.54 -9.32 22.20
C LEU A 14 47.66 -8.37 23.01
N VAL A 15 48.10 -7.13 23.29
CA VAL A 15 47.36 -6.21 24.17
C VAL A 15 46.19 -5.55 23.44
N GLY A 16 46.36 -5.22 22.14
CA GLY A 16 45.36 -4.52 21.32
C GLY A 16 44.11 -5.36 21.00
N CYS A 17 44.27 -6.63 20.61
CA CYS A 17 43.14 -7.50 20.26
C CYS A 17 42.14 -7.70 21.42
N SER A 18 42.62 -7.67 22.67
CA SER A 18 41.74 -7.81 23.85
C SER A 18 40.83 -6.59 24.08
N SER A 19 41.28 -5.40 23.69
CA SER A 19 40.51 -4.16 23.88
C SER A 19 39.43 -4.01 22.81
N GLU A 20 39.77 -4.23 21.54
CA GLU A 20 38.81 -4.12 20.43
C GLU A 20 37.71 -5.17 20.53
N TYR A 21 38.05 -6.41 20.91
CA TYR A 21 37.06 -7.46 21.18
C TYR A 21 36.02 -6.99 22.21
N LYS A 22 36.46 -6.48 23.36
CA LYS A 22 35.56 -5.98 24.42
C LYS A 22 34.71 -4.81 23.95
N THR A 23 35.27 -3.92 23.12
CA THR A 23 34.52 -2.81 22.53
C THR A 23 33.38 -3.31 21.64
N HIS A 24 33.65 -4.25 20.75
CA HIS A 24 32.63 -4.83 19.87
C HIS A 24 31.59 -5.63 20.66
N MET A 25 32.00 -6.41 21.66
CA MET A 25 31.06 -7.11 22.56
C MET A 25 30.13 -6.13 23.28
N LYS A 26 30.67 -5.02 23.80
CA LYS A 26 29.87 -3.99 24.48
C LYS A 26 28.88 -3.31 23.53
N LYS A 27 29.32 -2.90 22.34
CA LYS A 27 28.44 -2.28 21.33
C LYS A 27 27.36 -3.24 20.85
N GLY A 28 27.70 -4.52 20.68
CA GLY A 28 26.74 -5.57 20.35
C GLY A 28 25.65 -5.69 21.42
N ALA A 29 26.04 -5.72 22.69
CA ALA A 29 25.10 -5.77 23.82
C ALA A 29 24.21 -4.52 23.89
N GLU A 30 24.80 -3.33 23.76
CA GLU A 30 24.05 -2.07 23.72
C GLU A 30 23.03 -2.05 22.55
N ALA A 31 23.41 -2.51 21.36
CA ALA A 31 22.51 -2.61 20.22
C ALA A 31 21.40 -3.65 20.46
N TYR A 32 21.73 -4.80 21.04
CA TYR A 32 20.79 -5.87 21.37
C TYR A 32 19.72 -5.40 22.35
N ASP A 33 20.13 -4.75 23.45
CA ASP A 33 19.24 -4.21 24.47
C ASP A 33 18.29 -3.14 23.90
N ASN A 34 18.77 -2.37 22.91
CA ASN A 34 17.99 -1.40 22.17
C ASN A 34 17.16 -2.01 21.02
N LYS A 35 17.10 -3.34 20.91
CA LYS A 35 16.40 -4.11 19.86
C LYS A 35 16.87 -3.82 18.44
N LYS A 36 18.09 -3.31 18.28
CA LYS A 36 18.76 -3.07 17.00
C LYS A 36 19.54 -4.32 16.60
N TYR A 37 18.83 -5.43 16.40
CA TYR A 37 19.44 -6.75 16.30
C TYR A 37 20.42 -6.91 15.12
N GLU A 38 20.19 -6.24 13.98
CA GLU A 38 21.12 -6.24 12.85
C GLU A 38 22.46 -5.56 13.20
N GLU A 39 22.40 -4.45 13.93
CA GLU A 39 23.58 -3.75 14.45
C GLU A 39 24.30 -4.61 15.49
N ALA A 40 23.55 -5.27 16.38
CA ALA A 40 24.11 -6.22 17.34
C ALA A 40 24.84 -7.38 16.64
N MET A 41 24.22 -8.00 15.65
CA MET A 41 24.85 -9.05 14.83
C MET A 41 26.12 -8.56 14.13
N LYS A 42 26.12 -7.32 13.62
CA LYS A 42 27.31 -6.73 12.99
C LYS A 42 28.47 -6.60 13.98
N GLU A 43 28.20 -6.10 15.18
CA GLU A 43 29.22 -5.89 16.22
C GLU A 43 29.72 -7.22 16.80
N TYR A 44 28.83 -8.16 17.12
CA TYR A 44 29.24 -9.51 17.55
C TYR A 44 30.03 -10.25 16.45
N GLY A 45 29.61 -10.12 15.19
CA GLY A 45 30.36 -10.66 14.05
C GLY A 45 31.75 -10.04 13.87
N ALA A 46 31.95 -8.78 14.29
CA ALA A 46 33.28 -8.17 14.36
C ALA A 46 34.11 -8.74 15.52
N ALA A 47 33.51 -8.91 16.71
CA ALA A 47 34.16 -9.55 17.86
C ALA A 47 34.63 -10.99 17.54
N MET A 48 33.79 -11.79 16.86
CA MET A 48 34.11 -13.14 16.40
C MET A 48 35.34 -13.19 15.48
N LYS A 49 35.59 -12.15 14.67
CA LYS A 49 36.76 -12.09 13.80
C LYS A 49 38.05 -11.78 14.56
N ILE A 50 37.94 -11.11 15.70
CA ILE A 50 39.09 -10.74 16.55
C ILE A 50 39.52 -11.93 17.41
N LYS A 51 38.55 -12.68 17.95
CA LYS A 51 38.77 -13.88 18.76
C LYS A 51 37.89 -15.05 18.28
N PRO A 52 38.26 -15.70 17.17
CA PRO A 52 37.45 -16.80 16.61
C PRO A 52 37.38 -18.04 17.50
N GLU A 53 38.31 -18.19 18.44
CA GLU A 53 38.35 -19.28 19.42
C GLU A 53 37.45 -19.06 20.66
N GLU A 54 36.99 -17.82 20.90
CA GLU A 54 36.06 -17.52 22.00
C GLU A 54 34.61 -17.67 21.52
N ASN A 55 33.84 -18.51 22.23
CA ASN A 55 32.47 -18.81 21.84
C ASN A 55 31.46 -17.73 22.24
N ASP A 56 31.79 -16.83 23.16
CA ASP A 56 30.87 -15.83 23.70
C ASP A 56 30.27 -14.96 22.58
N ALA A 57 31.11 -14.39 21.71
CA ALA A 57 30.65 -13.58 20.59
C ALA A 57 29.78 -14.36 19.59
N ALA A 58 30.09 -15.64 19.38
CA ALA A 58 29.29 -16.51 18.51
C ALA A 58 27.92 -16.83 19.11
N MET A 59 27.86 -17.07 20.42
CA MET A 59 26.60 -17.27 21.15
C MET A 59 25.73 -16.02 21.07
N GLU A 60 26.29 -14.85 21.34
CA GLU A 60 25.55 -13.58 21.29
C GLU A 60 25.10 -13.21 19.87
N PHE A 61 25.91 -13.52 18.84
CA PHE A 61 25.49 -13.39 17.45
C PHE A 61 24.26 -14.24 17.13
N VAL A 62 24.23 -15.49 17.60
CA VAL A 62 23.08 -16.39 17.42
C VAL A 62 21.86 -15.87 18.19
N SER A 63 22.02 -15.37 19.42
CA SER A 63 20.96 -14.73 20.20
C SER A 63 20.35 -13.53 19.48
N ALA A 64 21.19 -12.61 18.96
CA ALA A 64 20.75 -11.45 18.18
C ALA A 64 19.99 -11.87 16.91
N LYS A 65 20.50 -12.91 16.22
CA LYS A 65 19.87 -13.46 15.03
C LYS A 65 18.50 -14.09 15.34
N ASP A 66 18.36 -14.81 16.44
CA ASP A 66 17.09 -15.40 16.88
C ASP A 66 16.07 -14.35 17.32
N ALA A 67 16.52 -13.29 18.01
CA ALA A 67 15.69 -12.15 18.36
C ALA A 67 15.17 -11.41 17.11
N LEU A 68 16.02 -11.22 16.09
CA LEU A 68 15.61 -10.64 14.81
C LEU A 68 14.59 -11.52 14.08
N PHE A 69 14.79 -12.83 14.05
CA PHE A 69 13.82 -13.78 13.50
C PHE A 69 12.46 -13.62 14.18
N THR A 70 12.45 -13.61 15.52
CA THR A 70 11.23 -13.48 16.32
C THR A 70 10.52 -12.15 16.06
N ASP A 71 11.26 -11.04 15.96
CA ASP A 71 10.70 -9.72 15.65
C ASP A 71 10.10 -9.65 14.23
N LEU A 72 10.78 -10.21 13.22
CA LEU A 72 10.27 -10.30 11.86
C LEU A 72 9.01 -11.16 11.77
N VAL A 73 8.97 -12.30 12.47
CA VAL A 73 7.77 -13.14 12.54
C VAL A 73 6.62 -12.40 13.21
N LYS A 74 6.87 -11.67 14.30
CA LYS A 74 5.84 -10.84 14.94
C LYS A 74 5.29 -9.77 14.00
N LYS A 75 6.15 -9.04 13.30
CA LYS A 75 5.76 -8.05 12.27
C LYS A 75 4.94 -8.69 11.15
N GLY A 76 5.34 -9.87 10.68
CA GLY A 76 4.59 -10.64 9.68
C GLY A 76 3.17 -10.98 10.15
N LYS A 77 3.02 -11.44 11.41
CA LYS A 77 1.70 -11.71 12.02
C LYS A 77 0.85 -10.45 12.15
N ASP A 78 1.44 -9.33 12.57
CA ASP A 78 0.75 -8.04 12.68
C ASP A 78 0.31 -7.47 11.32
N LEU A 79 1.06 -7.75 10.25
CA LEU A 79 0.68 -7.39 8.88
C LEU A 79 -0.42 -8.32 8.35
N LYS A 80 -0.31 -9.62 8.63
CA LYS A 80 -1.33 -10.62 8.27
C LYS A 80 -2.68 -10.29 8.91
N SER A 81 -2.72 -9.89 10.19
CA SER A 81 -3.95 -9.50 10.88
C SER A 81 -4.59 -8.22 10.32
N LYS A 82 -3.82 -7.42 9.58
CA LYS A 82 -4.29 -6.22 8.86
C LYS A 82 -4.54 -6.51 7.37
N SER A 83 -4.61 -7.78 6.97
CA SER A 83 -4.79 -8.23 5.59
C SER A 83 -3.73 -7.72 4.60
N LYS A 84 -2.55 -7.33 5.09
CA LYS A 84 -1.40 -6.91 4.28
C LYS A 84 -0.54 -8.13 3.94
N TYR A 85 -1.09 -9.05 3.16
CA TYR A 85 -0.52 -10.39 2.96
C TYR A 85 0.83 -10.39 2.22
N THR A 86 1.03 -9.53 1.22
CA THR A 86 2.33 -9.37 0.53
C THR A 86 3.40 -8.88 1.50
N ASP A 87 3.13 -7.80 2.24
CA ASP A 87 4.06 -7.28 3.25
C ASP A 87 4.37 -8.32 4.34
N ALA A 88 3.36 -9.10 4.76
CA ALA A 88 3.53 -10.17 5.72
C ALA A 88 4.43 -11.29 5.18
N LYS A 89 4.27 -11.65 3.91
CA LYS A 89 5.11 -12.64 3.21
C LYS A 89 6.56 -12.20 3.18
N ASP A 90 6.82 -10.95 2.84
CA ASP A 90 8.18 -10.40 2.80
C ASP A 90 8.88 -10.51 4.17
N LYS A 91 8.17 -10.23 5.26
CA LYS A 91 8.73 -10.36 6.61
C LYS A 91 9.04 -11.80 7.00
N TYR A 92 8.20 -12.76 6.59
CA TYR A 92 8.51 -14.18 6.78
C TYR A 92 9.68 -14.65 5.91
N ASP A 93 9.77 -14.20 4.67
CA ASP A 93 10.89 -14.52 3.79
C ASP A 93 12.22 -13.91 4.30
N GLU A 94 12.19 -12.69 4.84
CA GLU A 94 13.32 -12.08 5.59
C GLU A 94 13.72 -12.94 6.80
N ALA A 95 12.76 -13.39 7.61
CA ALA A 95 13.04 -14.25 8.77
C ALA A 95 13.69 -15.58 8.33
N LEU A 96 13.20 -16.20 7.26
CA LEU A 96 13.73 -17.46 6.74
C LEU A 96 15.12 -17.33 6.10
N LYS A 97 15.54 -16.14 5.67
CA LYS A 97 16.96 -15.89 5.30
C LYS A 97 17.89 -16.03 6.51
N LEU A 98 17.40 -15.76 7.73
CA LEU A 98 18.15 -15.99 8.96
C LEU A 98 18.18 -17.50 9.28
N PHE A 99 17.03 -18.16 9.28
CA PHE A 99 16.92 -19.57 9.64
C PHE A 99 16.04 -20.36 8.67
N ALA A 100 16.64 -20.82 7.56
CA ALA A 100 15.93 -21.58 6.54
C ALA A 100 15.35 -22.91 7.08
N ASN A 101 16.00 -23.52 8.08
CA ASN A 101 15.55 -24.74 8.74
C ASN A 101 14.28 -24.54 9.60
N ARG A 102 13.90 -23.30 9.92
CA ARG A 102 12.68 -22.97 10.68
C ARG A 102 11.44 -22.77 9.80
N LYS A 103 11.53 -23.09 8.50
CA LYS A 103 10.40 -22.98 7.56
C LYS A 103 9.14 -23.73 8.03
N SER A 104 9.30 -24.86 8.70
CA SER A 104 8.17 -25.63 9.24
C SER A 104 7.36 -24.84 10.28
N GLU A 105 7.99 -23.94 11.04
CA GLU A 105 7.32 -23.09 12.04
C GLU A 105 6.38 -22.07 11.40
N LEU A 106 6.69 -21.62 10.18
CA LEU A 106 5.93 -20.61 9.45
C LEU A 106 5.00 -21.21 8.37
N ALA A 107 5.07 -22.52 8.13
CA ALA A 107 4.42 -23.17 6.98
C ALA A 107 2.90 -22.95 6.92
N LYS A 108 2.22 -22.99 8.07
CA LYS A 108 0.77 -22.74 8.14
C LYS A 108 0.44 -21.30 7.73
N ASP A 109 1.14 -20.33 8.32
CA ASP A 109 0.89 -18.92 8.05
C ASP A 109 1.26 -18.56 6.60
N MET A 110 2.37 -19.09 6.07
CA MET A 110 2.78 -18.88 4.68
C MET A 110 1.76 -19.45 3.69
N LYS A 111 1.24 -20.66 3.93
CA LYS A 111 0.20 -21.26 3.08
C LYS A 111 -1.08 -20.43 3.08
N GLU A 112 -1.50 -19.95 4.25
CA GLU A 112 -2.67 -19.06 4.37
C GLU A 112 -2.45 -17.74 3.62
N ILE A 113 -1.26 -17.14 3.78
CA ILE A 113 -0.87 -15.92 3.06
C ILE A 113 -0.87 -16.16 1.54
N ASP A 114 -0.28 -17.23 1.05
CA ASP A 114 -0.23 -17.54 -0.38
C ASP A 114 -1.65 -17.73 -0.96
N LEU A 115 -2.54 -18.41 -0.24
CA LEU A 115 -3.96 -18.52 -0.60
C LEU A 115 -4.62 -17.15 -0.65
N LYS A 116 -4.39 -16.30 0.36
CA LYS A 116 -4.98 -14.95 0.42
C LYS A 116 -4.45 -14.02 -0.66
N ILE A 117 -3.18 -14.14 -1.02
CA ILE A 117 -2.59 -13.43 -2.16
C ILE A 117 -3.22 -13.92 -3.47
N ALA A 118 -3.44 -15.22 -3.63
CA ALA A 118 -4.11 -15.78 -4.81
C ALA A 118 -5.61 -15.41 -4.89
N GLU A 119 -6.27 -15.22 -3.74
CA GLU A 119 -7.64 -14.73 -3.64
C GLU A 119 -7.76 -13.22 -3.92
N GLN A 120 -6.69 -12.44 -3.72
CA GLN A 120 -6.70 -11.02 -4.10
C GLN A 120 -6.81 -10.93 -5.62
N LYS A 121 -7.87 -10.26 -6.11
CA LYS A 121 -8.14 -10.13 -7.55
C LYS A 121 -6.92 -9.54 -8.27
N ASP A 122 -6.70 -10.04 -9.49
CA ASP A 122 -5.69 -9.52 -10.41
C ASP A 122 -5.86 -7.99 -10.54
N THR A 123 -4.85 -7.27 -10.07
CA THR A 123 -4.80 -5.81 -10.09
C THR A 123 -4.95 -5.28 -11.51
N LYS A 124 -4.50 -6.05 -12.51
CA LYS A 124 -4.59 -5.70 -13.93
C LYS A 124 -6.01 -5.77 -14.48
N ALA A 125 -6.79 -6.77 -14.06
CA ALA A 125 -8.21 -6.86 -14.45
C ALA A 125 -9.01 -5.69 -13.84
N TYR A 126 -8.70 -5.35 -12.59
CA TYR A 126 -9.28 -4.19 -11.92
C TYR A 126 -8.88 -2.88 -12.61
N GLU A 127 -7.61 -2.70 -13.01
CA GLU A 127 -7.13 -1.53 -13.74
C GLU A 127 -7.87 -1.31 -15.07
N VAL A 128 -7.98 -2.37 -15.87
CA VAL A 128 -8.70 -2.31 -17.15
C VAL A 128 -10.15 -1.89 -16.90
N TRP A 129 -10.79 -2.49 -15.89
CA TRP A 129 -12.16 -2.14 -15.53
C TRP A 129 -12.29 -0.69 -15.03
N VAL A 130 -11.34 -0.19 -14.22
CA VAL A 130 -11.32 1.21 -13.75
C VAL A 130 -11.25 2.17 -14.94
N VAL A 131 -10.34 1.92 -15.89
CA VAL A 131 -10.19 2.76 -17.08
C VAL A 131 -11.48 2.79 -17.91
N GLU A 132 -12.11 1.64 -18.12
CA GLU A 132 -13.39 1.57 -18.84
C GLU A 132 -14.52 2.27 -18.08
N THR A 133 -14.56 2.14 -16.76
CA THR A 133 -15.54 2.82 -15.90
C THR A 133 -15.36 4.34 -15.93
N THR A 134 -14.11 4.82 -15.88
CA THR A 134 -13.80 6.25 -16.02
C THR A 134 -14.23 6.79 -17.38
N LYS A 135 -14.07 6.03 -18.48
CA LYS A 135 -14.59 6.44 -19.80
C LYS A 135 -16.12 6.60 -19.80
N LYS A 136 -16.84 5.72 -19.10
CA LYS A 136 -18.30 5.84 -18.95
C LYS A 136 -18.67 7.11 -18.18
N TYR A 137 -17.97 7.44 -17.09
CA TYR A 137 -18.13 8.72 -16.40
C TYR A 137 -17.79 9.92 -17.27
N GLN A 138 -16.72 9.87 -18.07
CA GLN A 138 -16.39 10.94 -19.04
C GLN A 138 -17.55 11.17 -20.03
N ALA A 139 -18.19 10.12 -20.51
CA ALA A 139 -19.36 10.25 -21.37
C ALA A 139 -20.52 10.96 -20.67
N LEU A 140 -20.75 10.69 -19.37
CA LEU A 140 -21.74 11.42 -18.56
C LEU A 140 -21.41 12.92 -18.42
N VAL A 141 -20.12 13.27 -18.22
CA VAL A 141 -19.69 14.69 -18.22
C VAL A 141 -20.04 15.36 -19.53
N GLN A 142 -19.68 14.74 -20.65
CA GLN A 142 -19.90 15.34 -21.97
C GLN A 142 -21.38 15.48 -22.28
N LEU A 143 -22.19 14.49 -21.90
CA LEU A 143 -23.64 14.54 -22.02
C LEU A 143 -24.20 15.71 -21.20
N TRP A 144 -23.90 15.77 -19.90
CA TRP A 144 -24.40 16.83 -19.02
C TRP A 144 -23.94 18.23 -19.47
N ARG A 145 -22.67 18.40 -19.84
CA ARG A 145 -22.14 19.68 -20.33
C ARG A 145 -22.82 20.14 -21.61
N SER A 146 -23.02 19.23 -22.57
CA SER A 146 -23.74 19.53 -23.81
C SER A 146 -25.16 20.01 -23.53
N GLU A 147 -25.86 19.31 -22.64
CA GLU A 147 -27.25 19.63 -22.27
C GLU A 147 -27.34 20.94 -21.49
N SER A 148 -26.45 21.16 -20.53
CA SER A 148 -26.29 22.41 -19.79
C SER A 148 -26.05 23.60 -20.72
N THR A 149 -25.13 23.46 -21.68
CA THR A 149 -24.83 24.50 -22.67
C THR A 149 -26.05 24.83 -23.51
N GLN A 150 -26.74 23.83 -24.03
CA GLN A 150 -27.94 24.04 -24.87
C GLN A 150 -29.10 24.63 -24.07
N ALA A 151 -29.25 24.26 -22.81
CA ALA A 151 -30.26 24.81 -21.92
C ALA A 151 -29.99 26.29 -21.55
N SER A 152 -28.72 26.66 -21.35
CA SER A 152 -28.34 28.05 -21.04
C SER A 152 -28.70 29.05 -22.15
N VAL A 153 -28.76 28.58 -23.40
CA VAL A 153 -29.17 29.38 -24.57
C VAL A 153 -30.65 29.20 -24.93
N GLY A 154 -31.43 28.54 -24.07
CA GLY A 154 -32.87 28.31 -24.27
C GLY A 154 -33.21 27.26 -25.33
N ALA A 155 -32.24 26.45 -25.78
CA ALA A 155 -32.44 25.41 -26.79
C ALA A 155 -32.93 24.06 -26.22
N ARG A 156 -33.18 23.99 -24.90
CA ARG A 156 -33.70 22.80 -24.22
C ARG A 156 -34.94 23.10 -23.40
N THR A 157 -35.85 22.13 -23.37
CA THR A 157 -37.02 22.12 -22.50
C THR A 157 -36.73 21.42 -21.19
N LYS A 158 -37.57 21.64 -20.17
CA LYS A 158 -37.54 20.87 -18.91
C LYS A 158 -37.63 19.36 -19.15
N GLU A 159 -38.49 18.94 -20.08
CA GLU A 159 -38.67 17.52 -20.42
C GLU A 159 -37.36 16.89 -20.94
N GLN A 160 -36.62 17.59 -21.80
CA GLN A 160 -35.34 17.11 -22.34
C GLN A 160 -34.25 17.04 -21.26
N ILE A 161 -34.23 18.00 -20.35
CA ILE A 161 -33.33 17.97 -19.19
C ILE A 161 -33.69 16.80 -18.27
N ALA A 162 -34.98 16.56 -18.01
CA ALA A 162 -35.45 15.45 -17.19
C ALA A 162 -35.00 14.10 -17.77
N GLN A 163 -35.14 13.92 -19.08
CA GLN A 163 -34.66 12.71 -19.77
C GLN A 163 -33.15 12.52 -19.63
N THR A 164 -32.37 13.59 -19.75
CA THR A 164 -30.92 13.55 -19.54
C THR A 164 -30.58 13.16 -18.10
N LEU A 165 -31.20 13.80 -17.11
CA LEU A 165 -30.98 13.51 -15.69
C LEU A 165 -31.36 12.06 -15.35
N LEU A 166 -32.45 11.55 -15.92
CA LEU A 166 -32.83 10.14 -15.79
C LEU A 166 -31.76 9.21 -16.35
N GLN A 167 -31.18 9.53 -17.51
CA GLN A 167 -30.08 8.76 -18.10
C GLN A 167 -28.82 8.81 -17.22
N VAL A 168 -28.47 9.98 -16.69
CA VAL A 168 -27.35 10.15 -15.74
C VAL A 168 -27.57 9.30 -14.49
N LEU A 169 -28.77 9.35 -13.90
CA LEU A 169 -29.13 8.56 -12.72
C LEU A 169 -29.03 7.06 -12.96
N GLN A 170 -29.64 6.58 -14.05
CA GLN A 170 -29.64 5.15 -14.40
C GLN A 170 -28.22 4.63 -14.65
N THR A 171 -27.42 5.41 -15.38
CA THR A 171 -26.04 5.03 -15.68
C THR A 171 -25.21 5.07 -14.40
N SER A 172 -25.35 6.11 -13.57
CA SER A 172 -24.63 6.20 -12.30
C SER A 172 -24.98 5.05 -11.36
N ASP A 173 -26.26 4.71 -11.20
CA ASP A 173 -26.70 3.56 -10.38
C ASP A 173 -26.12 2.24 -10.87
N GLN A 174 -26.11 2.00 -12.20
CA GLN A 174 -25.48 0.81 -12.76
C GLN A 174 -23.96 0.78 -12.50
N LEU A 175 -23.27 1.90 -12.69
CA LEU A 175 -21.84 2.01 -12.41
C LEU A 175 -21.56 1.75 -10.94
N MET A 176 -22.36 2.29 -10.02
CA MET A 176 -22.20 2.08 -8.57
C MET A 176 -22.34 0.60 -8.19
N LYS A 177 -23.30 -0.12 -8.79
CA LYS A 177 -23.44 -1.58 -8.61
C LYS A 177 -22.26 -2.35 -9.21
N GLU A 178 -21.76 -1.94 -10.36
CA GLU A 178 -20.56 -2.53 -10.97
C GLU A 178 -19.34 -2.29 -10.05
N ILE A 179 -19.19 -1.08 -9.52
CA ILE A 179 -18.13 -0.65 -8.61
C ILE A 179 -18.14 -1.51 -7.35
N GLU A 180 -19.26 -1.61 -6.64
CA GLU A 180 -19.41 -2.43 -5.44
C GLU A 180 -19.04 -3.91 -5.67
N ASN A 181 -19.48 -4.50 -6.78
CA ASN A 181 -19.14 -5.89 -7.10
C ASN A 181 -17.65 -6.09 -7.43
N HIS A 182 -17.00 -5.08 -8.01
CA HIS A 182 -15.59 -5.16 -8.38
C HIS A 182 -14.66 -4.94 -7.18
N SER A 183 -15.09 -4.24 -6.12
CA SER A 183 -14.28 -4.07 -4.90
C SER A 183 -14.16 -5.31 -4.02
N ILE A 184 -15.08 -6.26 -4.13
CA ILE A 184 -15.03 -7.50 -3.36
C ILE A 184 -13.72 -8.24 -3.67
N GLY A 185 -12.90 -8.45 -2.62
CA GLY A 185 -11.62 -9.17 -2.71
C GLY A 185 -10.45 -8.33 -3.22
N LEU A 186 -10.58 -7.00 -3.32
CA LEU A 186 -9.43 -6.14 -3.55
C LEU A 186 -8.48 -6.13 -2.35
N ASN A 187 -7.20 -5.84 -2.62
CA ASN A 187 -6.24 -5.51 -1.59
C ASN A 187 -6.80 -4.37 -0.69
N PRO A 188 -6.67 -4.42 0.65
CA PRO A 188 -7.28 -3.43 1.55
C PRO A 188 -6.96 -1.97 1.22
N LYS A 189 -5.74 -1.67 0.75
CA LYS A 189 -5.37 -0.31 0.34
C LYS A 189 -6.04 0.12 -0.96
N LEU A 190 -6.22 -0.81 -1.91
CA LEU A 190 -7.03 -0.56 -3.12
C LEU A 190 -8.52 -0.43 -2.77
N ALA A 191 -8.99 -1.14 -1.74
CA ALA A 191 -10.35 -1.00 -1.24
C ALA A 191 -10.61 0.40 -0.64
N GLU A 192 -9.65 0.98 0.08
CA GLU A 192 -9.75 2.37 0.60
C GLU A 192 -9.83 3.40 -0.55
N MET A 193 -8.95 3.29 -1.55
CA MET A 193 -9.03 4.13 -2.75
C MET A 193 -10.36 3.94 -3.49
N HIS A 194 -10.84 2.70 -3.56
CA HIS A 194 -12.12 2.39 -4.18
C HIS A 194 -13.30 2.96 -3.40
N GLU A 195 -13.26 2.99 -2.07
CA GLU A 195 -14.30 3.58 -1.23
C GLU A 195 -14.42 5.09 -1.49
N GLN A 196 -13.30 5.78 -1.66
CA GLN A 196 -13.30 7.19 -2.07
C GLN A 196 -13.93 7.38 -3.46
N TYR A 197 -13.58 6.50 -4.41
CA TYR A 197 -14.14 6.51 -5.75
C TYR A 197 -15.66 6.27 -5.73
N TYR A 198 -16.12 5.30 -4.94
CA TYR A 198 -17.53 5.00 -4.72
C TYR A 198 -18.28 6.19 -4.10
N SER A 199 -17.74 6.81 -3.04
CA SER A 199 -18.37 7.96 -2.38
C SER A 199 -18.62 9.11 -3.35
N GLN A 200 -17.65 9.42 -4.20
CA GLN A 200 -17.76 10.46 -5.23
C GLN A 200 -18.80 10.11 -6.30
N GLY A 201 -18.91 8.85 -6.73
CA GLY A 201 -19.98 8.41 -7.63
C GLY A 201 -21.39 8.54 -7.02
N ASN A 202 -21.50 8.38 -5.70
CA ASN A 202 -22.76 8.57 -4.99
C ASN A 202 -23.23 10.04 -4.98
N GLU A 203 -22.29 11.00 -4.92
CA GLU A 203 -22.60 12.43 -5.01
C GLU A 203 -23.23 12.78 -6.37
N VAL A 204 -22.69 12.24 -7.47
CA VAL A 204 -23.25 12.41 -8.82
C VAL A 204 -24.71 11.95 -8.89
N TYR A 205 -24.99 10.77 -8.31
CA TYR A 205 -26.34 10.24 -8.23
C TYR A 205 -27.27 11.14 -7.41
N ASN A 206 -26.82 11.60 -6.25
CA ASN A 206 -27.63 12.44 -5.37
C ASN A 206 -27.93 13.80 -6.01
N SER A 207 -26.93 14.49 -6.57
CA SER A 207 -27.12 15.76 -7.26
C SER A 207 -28.09 15.64 -8.44
N ALA A 208 -27.94 14.60 -9.28
CA ALA A 208 -28.87 14.37 -10.40
C ALA A 208 -30.31 14.12 -9.93
N ARG A 209 -30.47 13.40 -8.80
CA ARG A 209 -31.78 13.12 -8.20
C ARG A 209 -32.42 14.39 -7.63
N GLU A 210 -31.65 15.23 -6.96
CA GLU A 210 -32.13 16.48 -6.39
C GLU A 210 -32.64 17.44 -7.45
N ILE A 211 -31.92 17.60 -8.57
CA ILE A 211 -32.37 18.43 -9.69
C ILE A 211 -33.63 17.85 -10.31
N LEU A 212 -33.71 16.52 -10.47
CA LEU A 212 -34.88 15.87 -11.04
C LEU A 212 -36.14 16.09 -10.18
N LEU A 213 -36.01 16.15 -8.84
CA LEU A 213 -37.14 16.46 -7.95
C LEU A 213 -37.67 17.88 -8.13
N GLN A 214 -36.82 18.81 -8.56
CA GLN A 214 -37.17 20.22 -8.78
C GLN A 214 -37.77 20.47 -10.18
N ILE A 215 -37.64 19.53 -11.12
CA ILE A 215 -37.91 19.78 -12.54
C ILE A 215 -39.37 20.16 -12.83
N ASN A 216 -40.31 19.69 -12.01
CA ASN A 216 -41.74 19.94 -12.16
C ASN A 216 -42.21 21.24 -11.49
N ASP A 217 -41.34 21.93 -10.76
CA ASP A 217 -41.68 23.23 -10.17
C ASP A 217 -41.83 24.27 -11.30
N PRO A 218 -43.01 24.88 -11.48
CA PRO A 218 -43.24 25.86 -12.54
C PRO A 218 -42.46 27.17 -12.32
N THR A 219 -42.02 27.46 -11.10
CA THR A 219 -41.29 28.69 -10.74
C THR A 219 -39.81 28.63 -11.09
N ILE A 220 -39.25 27.43 -11.19
CA ILE A 220 -37.83 27.21 -11.49
C ILE A 220 -37.61 27.29 -13.00
N LEU A 221 -36.66 28.11 -13.44
CA LEU A 221 -36.32 28.21 -14.86
C LEU A 221 -35.34 27.10 -15.26
N VAL A 222 -35.37 26.75 -16.55
CA VAL A 222 -34.46 25.78 -17.16
C VAL A 222 -32.99 26.09 -16.87
N LYS A 223 -32.61 27.37 -16.92
CA LYS A 223 -31.24 27.81 -16.61
C LYS A 223 -30.85 27.56 -15.15
N ASP A 224 -31.78 27.70 -14.21
CA ASP A 224 -31.50 27.57 -12.77
C ASP A 224 -31.29 26.09 -12.39
N LEU A 225 -32.04 25.19 -13.03
CA LEU A 225 -31.84 23.73 -12.92
C LEU A 225 -30.44 23.31 -13.39
N VAL A 226 -29.96 23.96 -14.44
CA VAL A 226 -28.66 23.66 -15.05
C VAL A 226 -27.51 24.20 -14.20
N GLU A 227 -27.65 25.41 -13.67
CA GLU A 227 -26.69 25.99 -12.72
C GLU A 227 -26.56 25.15 -11.45
N SER A 228 -27.67 24.58 -10.97
CA SER A 228 -27.69 23.66 -9.83
C SER A 228 -26.98 22.32 -10.11
N GLY A 229 -26.74 21.98 -11.38
CA GLY A 229 -25.98 20.80 -11.77
C GLY A 229 -24.50 21.05 -12.06
N VAL A 230 -23.95 22.21 -11.70
CA VAL A 230 -22.50 22.42 -11.70
C VAL A 230 -21.80 21.39 -10.80
N ASP A 231 -22.43 21.03 -9.67
CA ASP A 231 -21.91 20.02 -8.75
C ASP A 231 -21.80 18.64 -9.40
N ILE A 232 -22.74 18.27 -10.29
CA ILE A 232 -22.66 17.03 -11.08
C ILE A 232 -21.37 17.02 -11.91
N GLU A 233 -21.06 18.13 -12.60
CA GLU A 233 -19.86 18.22 -13.43
C GLU A 233 -18.58 18.09 -12.59
N ASP A 234 -18.53 18.75 -11.44
CA ASP A 234 -17.36 18.75 -10.59
C ASP A 234 -17.15 17.42 -9.87
N HIS A 235 -18.22 16.76 -9.41
CA HIS A 235 -18.15 15.41 -8.87
C HIS A 235 -17.68 14.41 -9.93
N ILE A 236 -18.20 14.48 -11.17
CA ILE A 236 -17.73 13.56 -12.21
C ILE A 236 -16.27 13.88 -12.63
N LYS A 237 -15.84 15.15 -12.68
CA LYS A 237 -14.43 15.49 -12.94
C LYS A 237 -13.49 14.89 -11.90
N SER A 238 -13.89 14.88 -10.62
CA SER A 238 -13.10 14.28 -9.55
C SER A 238 -12.87 12.78 -9.79
N GLN A 239 -13.84 12.06 -10.35
CA GLN A 239 -13.70 10.66 -10.74
C GLN A 239 -12.67 10.45 -11.86
N LEU A 240 -12.38 11.47 -12.68
CA LEU A 240 -11.42 11.35 -13.77
C LEU A 240 -9.96 11.36 -13.31
N SER A 241 -9.67 11.79 -12.08
CA SER A 241 -8.32 11.71 -11.50
C SER A 241 -7.98 10.29 -11.03
N TYR A 242 -8.98 9.45 -10.82
CA TYR A 242 -8.82 8.14 -10.19
C TYR A 242 -7.84 7.20 -10.93
N PRO A 243 -7.84 7.07 -12.27
CA PRO A 243 -6.80 6.28 -12.96
C PRO A 243 -5.38 6.81 -12.73
N VAL A 244 -5.21 8.14 -12.63
CA VAL A 244 -3.90 8.76 -12.37
C VAL A 244 -3.46 8.48 -10.94
N GLU A 245 -4.38 8.54 -9.98
CA GLU A 245 -4.13 8.20 -8.58
C GLU A 245 -3.78 6.72 -8.42
N LEU A 246 -4.48 5.83 -9.13
CA LEU A 246 -4.20 4.39 -9.18
C LEU A 246 -2.79 4.12 -9.72
N GLU A 247 -2.37 4.79 -10.79
CA GLU A 247 -1.02 4.68 -11.34
C GLU A 247 0.07 5.20 -10.39
N LYS A 248 -0.17 6.33 -9.71
CA LYS A 248 0.74 6.84 -8.66
C LYS A 248 0.86 5.84 -7.50
N TYR A 249 -0.26 5.25 -7.11
CA TYR A 249 -0.33 4.25 -6.05
C TYR A 249 0.50 3.01 -6.40
N LYS A 250 0.36 2.47 -7.62
CA LYS A 250 1.15 1.33 -8.11
C LYS A 250 2.66 1.58 -8.02
N ARG A 251 3.12 2.71 -8.56
CA ARG A 251 4.53 3.11 -8.53
C ARG A 251 5.09 3.21 -7.11
N SER A 252 4.27 3.62 -6.15
CA SER A 252 4.68 3.81 -4.76
C SER A 252 4.68 2.51 -3.95
N ASN A 253 4.02 1.45 -4.43
CA ASN A 253 3.86 0.18 -3.70
C ASN A 253 4.43 -1.04 -4.45
N ASN A 254 5.16 -0.86 -5.56
CA ASN A 254 5.71 -1.93 -6.40
C ASN A 254 4.68 -3.00 -6.81
N LEU A 255 3.45 -2.54 -7.11
CA LEU A 255 2.41 -3.36 -7.73
C LEU A 255 2.51 -3.30 -9.27
#